data_AF-A0AAW7Y1E6-F1
#
_entry.id   AF-A0AAW7Y1E6-F1
#
_cell.length_a   1.000
_cell.length_b   1.000
_cell.length_c   1.000
_cell.angle_alpha   90.00
_cell.angle_beta   90.00
_cell.angle_gamma   90.00
#
_symmetry.space_group_name_H-M   'P 1'
#
loop_
_entity.id
_entity.type
_entity.pdbx_description
1 polymer ?
#
loop_
_entity_poly.entity_id
_entity_poly.type
_entity_poly.pdbx_seq_one_letter_code
_entity_poly.pdbx_strand_id
1 'polypeptide(L)'
;MIADHFIRASSRNLLRPAQPYSSEPSFAVTKLSDLFLLPLFLIIASFPAYAEKISYADLEDGDIITVTLDQLLPTQAVISYDKEYAHLYRYNKNKKNIYHALCKLNGGGKVKKWDENSSPTDIESYSCTKKLGSQTHDLASVVVGPDNGLLYLTTQHHILSSFWDMPNGGTSVPIRLKVTFNLLGSGDDFWPEMRNDNAVWLYNQKGKKISPSDLPDFIGLKQLKEDKYLSLAYFLQGISYDLPQNNTDPNTKEPYPRVPYLALQWSLVLREKMTVDDINFNNRDEYAAALAEAATVMVDMASNEKVGKTDLPAIAMGKFSEVDSKALEAMLTSQNSEWYYATEYRINKKKKATPKKLLEEQEKTVKGTESQKEKEKENQAKE
;
A
#
# COMPACT_ATOMS: atom_id res chain seq x y z
N MET A 1 50.51 -27.70 -25.47
CA MET A 1 49.78 -28.36 -26.58
C MET A 1 48.74 -27.34 -27.02
N ILE A 2 48.91 -26.62 -28.14
CA ILE A 2 49.08 -27.06 -29.54
C ILE A 2 47.75 -27.63 -30.08
N ALA A 3 47.38 -27.21 -31.30
CA ALA A 3 46.03 -27.26 -31.85
C ALA A 3 45.88 -28.34 -32.96
N ASP A 4 45.06 -28.04 -33.98
CA ASP A 4 44.79 -28.82 -35.21
C ASP A 4 43.86 -30.05 -35.07
N HIS A 5 43.03 -30.42 -36.07
CA HIS A 5 42.72 -29.87 -37.41
C HIS A 5 41.24 -30.25 -37.75
N PHE A 6 40.36 -29.40 -38.30
CA PHE A 6 40.21 -28.95 -39.71
C PHE A 6 39.51 -29.93 -40.70
N ILE A 7 38.27 -29.59 -41.13
CA ILE A 7 37.66 -29.73 -42.49
C ILE A 7 37.62 -31.15 -43.16
N ARG A 8 36.47 -31.68 -43.63
CA ARG A 8 35.78 -31.30 -44.90
C ARG A 8 34.37 -31.92 -45.08
N ALA A 9 33.61 -31.46 -46.07
CA ALA A 9 32.22 -31.85 -46.36
C ALA A 9 32.00 -32.55 -47.72
N SER A 10 30.90 -33.29 -47.84
CA SER A 10 30.26 -33.80 -49.08
C SER A 10 28.86 -34.39 -48.74
N SER A 11 27.95 -34.71 -49.66
CA SER A 11 27.16 -33.83 -50.55
C SER A 11 26.18 -34.68 -51.39
N ARG A 12 25.11 -34.06 -51.95
CA ARG A 12 24.03 -34.69 -52.81
C ARG A 12 23.00 -35.48 -51.97
N ASN A 13 21.71 -35.62 -52.31
CA ASN A 13 20.82 -35.17 -53.40
C ASN A 13 19.34 -35.37 -52.90
N LEU A 14 18.21 -34.78 -53.33
CA LEU A 14 17.73 -33.80 -54.34
C LEU A 14 16.79 -32.77 -53.59
N LEU A 15 16.01 -31.79 -54.09
CA LEU A 15 15.28 -31.42 -55.33
C LEU A 15 14.00 -32.26 -55.60
N ARG A 16 12.81 -31.74 -56.02
CA ARG A 16 12.34 -30.37 -56.38
C ARG A 16 10.77 -30.27 -56.24
N PRO A 17 9.99 -29.35 -56.87
CA PRO A 17 9.45 -28.07 -56.34
C PRO A 17 7.89 -28.01 -56.24
N ALA A 18 7.27 -26.82 -56.41
CA ALA A 18 5.86 -26.49 -56.12
C ALA A 18 5.09 -25.79 -57.28
N GLN A 19 3.82 -25.41 -57.02
CA GLN A 19 2.92 -24.51 -57.82
C GLN A 19 2.28 -25.11 -59.10
N PRO A 20 1.25 -24.48 -59.76
CA PRO A 20 0.51 -23.23 -59.49
C PRO A 20 -1.05 -23.31 -59.55
N TYR A 21 -1.68 -22.13 -59.59
CA TYR A 21 -3.09 -21.68 -59.71
C TYR A 21 -3.83 -22.01 -61.03
N SER A 22 -5.15 -21.69 -61.13
CA SER A 22 -6.12 -21.73 -62.28
C SER A 22 -7.22 -22.83 -62.19
N SER A 23 -8.46 -22.68 -62.69
CA SER A 23 -9.28 -21.54 -63.20
C SER A 23 -10.79 -21.93 -63.21
N GLU A 24 -11.70 -20.98 -63.52
CA GLU A 24 -13.15 -21.26 -63.74
C GLU A 24 -13.43 -22.18 -64.97
N PRO A 25 -14.67 -22.69 -65.11
CA PRO A 25 -15.60 -22.01 -66.04
C PRO A 25 -17.04 -21.83 -65.52
N SER A 26 -17.82 -21.03 -66.25
CA SER A 26 -19.21 -20.63 -65.94
C SER A 26 -20.30 -21.35 -66.76
N PHE A 27 -21.57 -21.14 -66.37
CA PHE A 27 -22.84 -21.43 -67.05
C PHE A 27 -23.40 -22.86 -67.15
N ALA A 28 -24.51 -23.09 -66.42
CA ALA A 28 -25.76 -23.63 -66.98
C ALA A 28 -26.96 -23.13 -66.15
N VAL A 29 -28.09 -22.79 -66.80
CA VAL A 29 -29.33 -22.35 -66.13
C VAL A 29 -30.39 -23.44 -66.22
N THR A 30 -31.07 -23.75 -65.10
CA THR A 30 -32.32 -24.53 -65.11
C THR A 30 -33.30 -24.04 -64.04
N LYS A 31 -34.58 -24.42 -64.19
CA LYS A 31 -35.75 -23.70 -63.66
C LYS A 31 -36.12 -24.00 -62.21
N LEU A 32 -36.91 -23.06 -61.68
CA LEU A 32 -37.84 -23.11 -60.55
C LEU A 32 -38.30 -24.51 -60.10
N SER A 33 -38.39 -24.69 -58.79
CA SER A 33 -39.62 -25.20 -58.16
C SER A 33 -39.80 -24.52 -56.79
N ASP A 34 -41.03 -24.13 -56.47
CA ASP A 34 -41.34 -23.42 -55.22
C ASP A 34 -41.32 -24.36 -54.02
N LEU A 35 -40.66 -23.95 -52.92
CA LEU A 35 -40.80 -24.63 -51.64
C LEU A 35 -40.81 -23.65 -50.47
N PHE A 36 -41.99 -23.55 -49.85
CA PHE A 36 -42.39 -22.91 -48.59
C PHE A 36 -41.35 -22.11 -47.77
N LEU A 37 -41.71 -20.86 -47.52
CA LEU A 37 -41.19 -20.02 -46.44
C LEU A 37 -41.30 -20.71 -45.07
N LEU A 38 -40.17 -20.82 -44.37
CA LEU A 38 -40.13 -21.00 -42.92
C LEU A 38 -38.89 -20.25 -42.37
N PRO A 39 -39.04 -19.05 -41.78
CA PRO A 39 -37.92 -18.32 -41.23
C PRO A 39 -37.43 -19.02 -39.95
N LEU A 40 -36.30 -19.72 -40.04
CA LEU A 40 -35.64 -20.32 -38.88
C LEU A 40 -35.06 -19.20 -38.00
N PHE A 41 -35.90 -18.67 -37.12
CA PHE A 41 -35.50 -17.70 -36.12
C PHE A 41 -34.52 -18.36 -35.16
N LEU A 42 -33.21 -18.16 -35.37
CA LEU A 42 -32.20 -18.51 -34.37
C LEU A 42 -32.42 -17.60 -33.17
N ILE A 43 -33.21 -18.08 -32.21
CA ILE A 43 -33.26 -17.52 -30.87
C ILE A 43 -31.89 -17.84 -30.26
N ILE A 44 -30.95 -16.92 -30.42
CA ILE A 44 -29.72 -16.88 -29.63
C ILE A 44 -30.17 -16.64 -28.20
N ALA A 45 -30.36 -17.73 -27.45
CA ALA A 45 -30.61 -17.70 -26.03
C ALA A 45 -29.38 -17.09 -25.36
N SER A 46 -29.44 -15.77 -25.19
CA SER A 46 -28.50 -15.01 -24.40
C SER A 46 -28.76 -15.37 -22.95
N PHE A 47 -28.24 -16.53 -22.54
CA PHE A 47 -28.12 -16.88 -21.13
C PHE A 47 -27.44 -15.69 -20.46
N PRO A 48 -28.10 -15.00 -19.51
CA PRO A 48 -27.37 -14.06 -18.68
C PRO A 48 -26.27 -14.87 -18.00
N ALA A 49 -25.02 -14.44 -18.19
CA ALA A 49 -23.93 -14.92 -17.38
C ALA A 49 -24.18 -14.41 -15.96
N TYR A 50 -25.00 -15.15 -15.20
CA TYR A 50 -25.06 -15.03 -13.76
C TYR A 50 -23.63 -15.22 -13.27
N ALA A 51 -22.98 -14.12 -12.89
CA ALA A 51 -21.75 -14.19 -12.14
C ALA A 51 -22.09 -14.96 -10.87
N GLU A 52 -21.64 -16.21 -10.81
CA GLU A 52 -21.92 -17.10 -9.69
C GLU A 52 -21.49 -16.40 -8.41
N LYS A 53 -22.40 -16.30 -7.44
CA LYS A 53 -22.14 -15.57 -6.20
C LYS A 53 -21.27 -16.43 -5.31
N ILE A 54 -19.97 -16.48 -5.65
CA ILE A 54 -18.91 -17.20 -4.93
C ILE A 54 -19.14 -17.02 -3.43
N SER A 55 -19.41 -18.13 -2.74
CA SER A 55 -19.47 -18.11 -1.29
C SER A 55 -18.06 -17.91 -0.75
N TYR A 56 -17.92 -17.28 0.40
CA TYR A 56 -16.62 -17.26 1.09
C TYR A 56 -16.17 -18.67 1.52
N ALA A 57 -17.05 -19.67 1.45
CA ALA A 57 -16.73 -21.09 1.58
C ALA A 57 -16.05 -21.70 0.34
N ASP A 58 -16.20 -21.10 -0.85
CA ASP A 58 -15.71 -21.64 -2.12
C ASP A 58 -14.37 -20.99 -2.56
N LEU A 59 -13.78 -20.14 -1.72
CA LEU A 59 -12.54 -19.40 -2.01
C LEU A 59 -11.29 -20.23 -1.69
N GLU A 60 -10.33 -20.23 -2.61
CA GLU A 60 -9.02 -20.89 -2.44
C GLU A 60 -7.88 -19.89 -2.18
N ASP A 61 -6.76 -20.40 -1.65
CA ASP A 61 -5.58 -19.59 -1.35
C ASP A 61 -4.94 -19.01 -2.62
N GLY A 62 -4.96 -17.68 -2.72
CA GLY A 62 -4.51 -16.94 -3.90
C GLY A 62 -5.62 -16.34 -4.76
N ASP A 63 -6.90 -16.64 -4.46
CA ASP A 63 -8.05 -16.09 -5.20
C ASP A 63 -8.10 -14.56 -5.19
N ILE A 64 -8.69 -13.98 -6.23
CA ILE A 64 -8.75 -12.52 -6.43
C ILE A 64 -10.21 -12.03 -6.41
N ILE A 65 -10.72 -11.80 -5.20
CA ILE A 65 -12.05 -11.27 -4.96
C ILE A 65 -12.13 -9.75 -5.22
N THR A 66 -13.35 -9.22 -5.33
CA THR A 66 -13.62 -7.78 -5.37
C THR A 66 -14.66 -7.45 -4.29
N VAL A 67 -14.39 -6.46 -3.46
CA VAL A 67 -15.22 -6.08 -2.30
C VAL A 67 -15.24 -4.57 -2.11
N THR A 68 -16.17 -4.06 -1.29
CA THR A 68 -16.15 -2.69 -0.77
C THR A 68 -15.40 -2.60 0.56
N LEU A 69 -14.91 -1.42 0.94
CA LEU A 69 -14.07 -1.24 2.14
C LEU A 69 -14.78 -1.56 3.46
N ASP A 70 -16.11 -1.43 3.51
CA ASP A 70 -16.96 -1.79 4.65
C ASP A 70 -17.10 -3.29 4.90
N GLN A 71 -16.63 -4.13 3.97
CA GLN A 71 -16.53 -5.58 4.16
C GLN A 71 -15.24 -6.00 4.89
N LEU A 72 -14.36 -5.06 5.28
CA LEU A 72 -13.01 -5.34 5.78
C LEU A 72 -12.83 -5.02 7.26
N LEU A 73 -12.47 -6.06 8.02
CA LEU A 73 -12.05 -5.93 9.42
C LEU A 73 -10.51 -5.74 9.49
N PRO A 74 -9.98 -4.73 10.20
CA PRO A 74 -8.55 -4.53 10.35
C PRO A 74 -7.92 -5.57 11.30
N THR A 75 -6.80 -6.19 10.91
CA THR A 75 -6.02 -7.05 11.83
C THR A 75 -5.02 -6.29 12.72
N GLN A 76 -5.15 -4.96 12.81
CA GLN A 76 -4.31 -4.11 13.67
C GLN A 76 -5.13 -2.97 14.28
N ALA A 77 -4.91 -2.62 15.55
CA ALA A 77 -5.66 -1.54 16.23
C ALA A 77 -5.08 -0.12 16.02
N VAL A 78 -3.94 -0.02 15.33
CA VAL A 78 -3.13 1.20 15.22
C VAL A 78 -2.74 1.51 13.79
N ILE A 79 -2.48 2.79 13.50
CA ILE A 79 -2.03 3.27 12.19
C ILE A 79 -1.13 4.51 12.35
N SER A 80 -0.30 4.79 11.34
CA SER A 80 0.41 6.07 11.25
C SER A 80 -0.50 7.05 10.55
N TYR A 81 -0.97 8.06 11.29
CA TYR A 81 -1.80 9.12 10.73
C TYR A 81 -1.03 9.90 9.66
N ASP A 82 0.28 10.11 9.84
CA ASP A 82 1.11 10.87 8.90
C ASP A 82 1.29 10.18 7.55
N LYS A 83 1.50 8.86 7.54
CA LYS A 83 1.59 8.09 6.30
C LYS A 83 0.29 8.18 5.49
N GLU A 84 -0.86 8.18 6.17
CA GLU A 84 -2.14 8.39 5.51
C GLU A 84 -2.34 9.86 5.06
N TYR A 85 -1.95 10.81 5.91
CA TYR A 85 -1.98 12.24 5.59
C TYR A 85 -1.13 12.59 4.36
N ALA A 86 -0.03 11.87 4.12
CA ALA A 86 0.73 11.96 2.88
C ALA A 86 -0.08 11.55 1.65
N HIS A 87 -0.86 10.46 1.73
CA HIS A 87 -1.78 10.05 0.66
C HIS A 87 -2.91 11.08 0.46
N LEU A 88 -3.60 11.49 1.54
CA LEU A 88 -4.68 12.47 1.49
C LEU A 88 -4.22 13.83 0.95
N TYR A 89 -3.00 14.28 1.28
CA TYR A 89 -2.40 15.49 0.69
C TYR A 89 -2.18 15.34 -0.82
N ARG A 90 -1.63 14.20 -1.25
CA ARG A 90 -1.37 13.92 -2.67
C ARG A 90 -2.68 13.86 -3.48
N TYR A 91 -3.76 13.32 -2.90
CA TYR A 91 -5.09 13.32 -3.50
C TYR A 91 -5.66 14.75 -3.61
N ASN A 92 -5.57 15.54 -2.55
CA ASN A 92 -6.00 16.94 -2.54
C ASN A 92 -5.17 17.85 -3.49
N LYS A 93 -3.86 17.60 -3.64
CA LYS A 93 -2.96 18.33 -4.55
C LYS A 93 -3.20 17.96 -6.03
N ASN A 94 -3.65 16.74 -6.32
CA ASN A 94 -4.01 16.30 -7.68
C ASN A 94 -4.89 15.03 -7.66
N LYS A 95 -6.15 15.15 -8.10
CA LYS A 95 -7.12 14.04 -8.19
C LYS A 95 -6.59 12.81 -8.95
N LYS A 96 -5.71 12.99 -9.94
CA LYS A 96 -5.07 11.88 -10.68
C LYS A 96 -4.35 10.89 -9.77
N ASN A 97 -3.87 11.33 -8.60
CA ASN A 97 -3.23 10.46 -7.62
C ASN A 97 -4.20 9.44 -7.01
N ILE A 98 -5.50 9.77 -6.88
CA ILE A 98 -6.55 8.85 -6.41
C ILE A 98 -6.64 7.68 -7.39
N TYR A 99 -6.92 7.97 -8.67
CA TYR A 99 -7.06 6.95 -9.71
C TYR A 99 -5.76 6.20 -9.99
N HIS A 100 -4.60 6.84 -9.85
CA HIS A 100 -3.31 6.14 -9.95
C HIS A 100 -3.12 5.14 -8.80
N ALA A 101 -3.47 5.53 -7.57
CA ALA A 101 -3.38 4.66 -6.40
C ALA A 101 -4.43 3.53 -6.45
N LEU A 102 -5.67 3.81 -6.84
CA LEU A 102 -6.72 2.79 -7.05
C LEU A 102 -6.34 1.81 -8.15
N CYS A 103 -5.82 2.29 -9.29
CA CYS A 103 -5.34 1.42 -10.36
C CYS A 103 -4.17 0.54 -9.91
N LYS A 104 -3.26 1.04 -9.07
CA LYS A 104 -2.17 0.22 -8.54
C LYS A 104 -2.74 -0.84 -7.59
N LEU A 105 -3.48 -0.42 -6.56
CA LEU A 105 -4.00 -1.30 -5.51
C LEU A 105 -4.97 -2.36 -6.02
N ASN A 106 -5.71 -2.07 -7.09
CA ASN A 106 -6.53 -3.06 -7.82
C ASN A 106 -5.75 -3.91 -8.83
N GLY A 107 -4.42 -3.90 -8.83
CA GLY A 107 -3.57 -4.72 -9.70
C GLY A 107 -3.61 -4.35 -11.20
N GLY A 108 -4.04 -3.14 -11.54
CA GLY A 108 -4.11 -2.59 -12.91
C GLY A 108 -2.91 -1.71 -13.32
N GLY A 109 -1.94 -1.50 -12.42
CA GLY A 109 -0.78 -0.65 -12.64
C GLY A 109 -1.12 0.84 -12.58
N LYS A 110 -0.76 1.63 -13.60
CA LYS A 110 -0.99 3.08 -13.63
C LYS A 110 -2.39 3.40 -14.14
N VAL A 111 -2.93 4.58 -13.78
CA VAL A 111 -4.13 5.13 -14.45
C VAL A 111 -3.84 5.45 -15.92
N LYS A 112 -4.76 5.03 -16.81
CA LYS A 112 -4.73 5.20 -18.27
C LYS A 112 -5.72 6.27 -18.74
N LYS A 113 -6.94 6.29 -18.20
CA LYS A 113 -7.92 7.38 -18.37
C LYS A 113 -8.62 7.67 -17.03
N TRP A 114 -8.92 8.93 -16.80
CA TRP A 114 -9.80 9.48 -15.76
C TRP A 114 -10.14 10.92 -16.20
N ASP A 115 -11.23 11.49 -15.68
CA ASP A 115 -11.53 12.92 -15.81
C ASP A 115 -12.25 13.45 -14.54
N GLU A 116 -12.69 14.71 -14.55
CA GLU A 116 -13.30 15.35 -13.39
C GLU A 116 -14.64 14.75 -12.95
N ASN A 117 -15.29 13.96 -13.81
CA ASN A 117 -16.51 13.20 -13.51
C ASN A 117 -16.23 11.76 -13.05
N SER A 118 -14.98 11.28 -13.12
CA SER A 118 -14.61 9.98 -12.53
C SER A 118 -14.92 10.00 -11.03
N SER A 119 -15.35 8.86 -10.49
CA SER A 119 -15.57 8.64 -9.05
C SER A 119 -14.68 7.50 -8.55
N PRO A 120 -14.07 7.60 -7.35
CA PRO A 120 -13.36 6.48 -6.75
C PRO A 120 -14.27 5.33 -6.32
N THR A 121 -15.60 5.53 -6.26
CA THR A 121 -16.59 4.48 -5.98
C THR A 121 -17.18 3.84 -7.25
N ASP A 122 -16.81 4.33 -8.44
CA ASP A 122 -17.24 3.77 -9.73
C ASP A 122 -16.01 3.31 -10.53
N ILE A 123 -15.82 1.99 -10.59
CA ILE A 123 -14.64 1.36 -11.18
C ILE A 123 -14.60 1.44 -12.72
N GLU A 124 -15.74 1.72 -13.37
CA GLU A 124 -15.84 1.89 -14.82
C GLU A 124 -15.67 3.37 -15.24
N SER A 125 -15.83 4.31 -14.30
CA SER A 125 -15.60 5.75 -14.52
C SER A 125 -14.14 6.15 -14.78
N TYR A 126 -13.19 5.22 -14.60
CA TYR A 126 -11.78 5.38 -14.94
C TYR A 126 -11.23 4.08 -15.54
N SER A 127 -10.00 4.10 -16.07
CA SER A 127 -9.37 2.88 -16.59
C SER A 127 -7.87 2.84 -16.33
N CYS A 128 -7.33 1.63 -16.21
CA CYS A 128 -5.93 1.37 -15.86
C CYS A 128 -5.11 0.84 -17.05
N THR A 129 -3.78 0.82 -16.90
CA THR A 129 -2.85 0.37 -17.96
C THR A 129 -2.88 -1.14 -18.20
N LYS A 130 -3.27 -1.93 -17.20
CA LYS A 130 -3.38 -3.39 -17.24
C LYS A 130 -4.77 -3.82 -16.73
N LYS A 131 -5.17 -5.07 -17.00
CA LYS A 131 -6.39 -5.66 -16.43
C LYS A 131 -6.32 -5.63 -14.91
N LEU A 132 -7.40 -5.26 -14.24
CA LEU A 132 -7.48 -5.32 -12.77
C LEU A 132 -7.27 -6.76 -12.28
N GLY A 133 -6.57 -6.93 -11.16
CA GLY A 133 -6.10 -8.22 -10.62
C GLY A 133 -4.85 -8.78 -11.31
N SER A 134 -4.41 -8.25 -12.45
CA SER A 134 -3.26 -8.84 -13.18
C SER A 134 -1.89 -8.62 -12.54
N GLN A 135 -1.76 -7.69 -11.59
CA GLN A 135 -0.56 -7.47 -10.79
C GLN A 135 -0.81 -7.91 -9.35
N THR A 136 -0.76 -9.23 -9.12
CA THR A 136 -1.09 -9.88 -7.85
C THR A 136 -0.21 -9.46 -6.67
N HIS A 137 0.96 -8.88 -6.94
CA HIS A 137 1.88 -8.34 -5.92
C HIS A 137 1.53 -6.90 -5.47
N ASP A 138 0.69 -6.18 -6.22
CA ASP A 138 0.19 -4.86 -5.83
C ASP A 138 -1.11 -4.94 -5.00
N LEU A 139 -1.79 -6.09 -5.01
CA LEU A 139 -3.04 -6.32 -4.29
C LEU A 139 -2.82 -6.32 -2.77
N ALA A 140 -3.81 -5.84 -2.03
CA ALA A 140 -3.86 -6.09 -0.58
C ALA A 140 -4.39 -7.51 -0.30
N SER A 141 -4.07 -8.02 0.88
CA SER A 141 -4.33 -9.41 1.28
C SER A 141 -5.41 -9.49 2.35
N VAL A 142 -6.24 -10.54 2.28
CA VAL A 142 -7.23 -10.88 3.30
C VAL A 142 -7.13 -12.34 3.71
N VAL A 143 -7.47 -12.62 4.96
CA VAL A 143 -7.84 -13.96 5.42
C VAL A 143 -9.35 -14.02 5.57
N VAL A 144 -9.96 -15.10 5.09
CA VAL A 144 -11.38 -15.40 5.37
C VAL A 144 -11.43 -16.05 6.74
N GLY A 145 -12.17 -15.47 7.68
CA GLY A 145 -12.33 -15.99 9.04
C GLY A 145 -13.53 -16.91 9.22
N PRO A 146 -13.79 -17.35 10.47
CA PRO A 146 -14.95 -18.19 10.80
C PRO A 146 -16.29 -17.48 10.57
N ASP A 147 -17.36 -18.25 10.71
CA ASP A 147 -18.78 -17.84 10.78
C ASP A 147 -19.21 -16.78 9.75
N ASN A 148 -19.67 -17.28 8.60
CA ASN A 148 -20.09 -16.51 7.42
C ASN A 148 -18.96 -15.82 6.64
N GLY A 149 -17.69 -16.07 6.98
CA GLY A 149 -16.54 -15.72 6.14
C GLY A 149 -16.11 -14.26 6.22
N LEU A 150 -16.11 -13.67 7.41
CA LEU A 150 -15.66 -12.28 7.62
C LEU A 150 -14.24 -12.06 7.08
N LEU A 151 -14.00 -10.95 6.39
CA LEU A 151 -12.73 -10.69 5.70
C LEU A 151 -11.79 -9.84 6.56
N TYR A 152 -10.69 -10.45 6.99
CA TYR A 152 -9.68 -9.85 7.85
C TYR A 152 -8.51 -9.32 7.00
N LEU A 153 -8.39 -8.00 6.92
CA LEU A 153 -7.37 -7.30 6.13
C LEU A 153 -6.00 -7.43 6.79
N THR A 154 -5.06 -8.13 6.13
CA THR A 154 -3.71 -8.40 6.66
C THR A 154 -2.63 -7.45 6.16
N THR A 155 -2.87 -6.71 5.08
CA THR A 155 -1.87 -5.78 4.50
C THR A 155 -2.49 -4.46 4.00
N GLN A 156 -1.64 -3.45 3.79
CA GLN A 156 -1.97 -2.18 3.13
C GLN A 156 -3.00 -1.28 3.84
N HIS A 157 -3.21 -1.43 5.16
CA HIS A 157 -4.11 -0.61 5.97
C HIS A 157 -4.01 0.91 5.70
N HIS A 158 -2.80 1.49 5.61
CA HIS A 158 -2.63 2.93 5.40
C HIS A 158 -3.23 3.46 4.11
N ILE A 159 -3.08 2.75 2.99
CA ILE A 159 -3.59 3.22 1.70
C ILE A 159 -5.10 2.95 1.59
N LEU A 160 -5.60 1.85 2.16
CA LEU A 160 -7.03 1.55 2.23
C LEU A 160 -7.79 2.51 3.16
N SER A 161 -7.24 2.83 4.33
CA SER A 161 -7.75 3.87 5.24
C SER A 161 -7.77 5.25 4.55
N SER A 162 -6.74 5.58 3.75
CA SER A 162 -6.74 6.83 2.96
C SER A 162 -7.86 6.91 1.92
N PHE A 163 -8.39 5.77 1.45
CA PHE A 163 -9.59 5.73 0.60
C PHE A 163 -10.90 5.77 1.39
N TRP A 164 -10.88 5.35 2.66
CA TRP A 164 -12.01 5.48 3.59
C TRP A 164 -12.23 6.95 4.01
N ASP A 165 -11.17 7.67 4.37
CA ASP A 165 -11.25 9.02 4.96
C ASP A 165 -11.06 10.18 3.95
N MET A 166 -10.85 9.91 2.65
CA MET A 166 -10.81 10.95 1.61
C MET A 166 -12.21 11.45 1.20
N PRO A 167 -12.34 12.72 0.72
CA PRO A 167 -13.56 13.20 0.08
C PRO A 167 -13.98 12.32 -1.10
N ASN A 168 -15.28 12.04 -1.19
CA ASN A 168 -15.92 11.16 -2.19
C ASN A 168 -15.46 9.69 -2.18
N GLY A 169 -14.62 9.27 -1.22
CA GLY A 169 -14.31 7.86 -0.94
C GLY A 169 -15.33 7.25 0.05
N GLY A 170 -14.82 6.49 1.01
CA GLY A 170 -15.63 5.88 2.07
C GLY A 170 -15.97 4.41 1.80
N THR A 171 -17.02 3.92 2.47
CA THR A 171 -17.39 2.49 2.54
C THR A 171 -17.42 1.81 1.18
N SER A 172 -18.09 2.41 0.20
CA SER A 172 -18.38 1.83 -1.12
C SER A 172 -17.22 1.88 -2.14
N VAL A 173 -15.99 2.21 -1.76
CA VAL A 173 -14.85 2.15 -2.69
C VAL A 173 -14.51 0.69 -3.04
N PRO A 174 -14.57 0.27 -4.32
CA PRO A 174 -14.31 -1.11 -4.72
C PRO A 174 -12.81 -1.42 -4.80
N ILE A 175 -12.40 -2.50 -4.14
CA ILE A 175 -11.02 -2.98 -4.09
C ILE A 175 -10.95 -4.46 -4.45
N ARG A 176 -9.96 -4.82 -5.26
CA ARG A 176 -9.53 -6.20 -5.48
C ARG A 176 -8.51 -6.62 -4.43
N LEU A 177 -8.76 -7.78 -3.84
CA LEU A 177 -7.95 -8.35 -2.76
C LEU A 177 -7.55 -9.76 -3.11
N LYS A 178 -6.39 -10.18 -2.62
CA LYS A 178 -5.93 -11.56 -2.72
C LYS A 178 -6.28 -12.30 -1.42
N VAL A 179 -6.98 -13.42 -1.52
CA VAL A 179 -7.10 -14.37 -0.41
C VAL A 179 -5.70 -14.91 -0.09
N THR A 180 -5.27 -14.83 1.17
CA THR A 180 -4.01 -15.45 1.62
C THR A 180 -4.22 -16.78 2.31
N PHE A 181 -5.31 -16.91 3.07
CA PHE A 181 -5.77 -18.15 3.69
C PHE A 181 -7.30 -18.14 3.74
N ASN A 182 -7.95 -19.28 3.49
CA ASN A 182 -9.35 -19.49 3.87
C ASN A 182 -9.43 -20.31 5.18
N LEU A 183 -9.69 -19.63 6.29
CA LEU A 183 -9.84 -20.22 7.63
C LEU A 183 -11.32 -20.36 8.03
N LEU A 184 -12.25 -20.42 7.07
CA LEU A 184 -13.66 -20.70 7.37
C LEU A 184 -13.80 -22.08 8.02
N GLY A 185 -14.43 -22.13 9.19
CA GLY A 185 -14.62 -23.36 9.97
C GLY A 185 -13.50 -23.67 10.98
N SER A 186 -12.45 -22.85 11.06
CA SER A 186 -11.42 -22.92 12.13
C SER A 186 -11.98 -22.70 13.55
N GLY A 187 -13.08 -21.95 13.68
CA GLY A 187 -13.75 -21.70 14.95
C GLY A 187 -12.83 -21.01 15.97
N ASP A 188 -12.61 -21.65 17.12
CA ASP A 188 -11.72 -21.15 18.18
C ASP A 188 -10.23 -21.09 17.76
N ASP A 189 -9.80 -21.91 16.79
CA ASP A 189 -8.40 -21.96 16.33
C ASP A 189 -8.02 -20.80 15.39
N PHE A 190 -8.99 -20.02 14.90
CA PHE A 190 -8.76 -18.86 14.03
C PHE A 190 -7.73 -17.86 14.60
N TRP A 191 -7.87 -17.48 15.87
CA TRP A 191 -6.99 -16.48 16.49
C TRP A 191 -5.62 -17.05 16.92
N PRO A 192 -5.48 -18.33 17.28
CA PRO A 192 -4.21 -19.06 17.19
C PRO A 192 -3.53 -18.99 15.80
N GLU A 193 -4.20 -19.40 14.73
CA GLU A 193 -3.67 -19.45 13.36
C GLU A 193 -3.21 -18.07 12.87
N MET A 194 -4.09 -17.06 12.97
CA MET A 194 -3.78 -15.67 12.60
C MET A 194 -2.54 -15.10 13.32
N ARG A 195 -2.21 -15.59 14.52
CA ARG A 195 -0.98 -15.22 15.25
C ARG A 195 0.24 -16.04 14.80
N ASN A 196 0.07 -17.34 14.55
CA ASN A 196 1.13 -18.21 14.02
C ASN A 196 1.65 -17.69 12.69
N ASP A 197 0.73 -17.34 11.78
CA ASP A 197 1.05 -16.92 10.41
C ASP A 197 1.39 -15.43 10.31
N ASN A 198 1.46 -14.74 11.46
CA ASN A 198 1.75 -13.31 11.58
C ASN A 198 0.77 -12.43 10.75
N ALA A 199 -0.49 -12.84 10.67
CA ALA A 199 -1.58 -12.15 9.98
C ALA A 199 -2.32 -11.12 10.86
N VAL A 200 -2.01 -11.04 12.16
CA VAL A 200 -2.61 -10.09 13.13
C VAL A 200 -1.57 -9.38 14.00
N TRP A 201 -1.79 -8.09 14.27
CA TRP A 201 -1.04 -7.26 15.20
C TRP A 201 -1.89 -6.84 16.40
N LEU A 202 -1.82 -7.64 17.47
CA LEU A 202 -2.60 -7.43 18.71
C LEU A 202 -1.88 -6.53 19.72
N TYR A 203 -1.45 -5.33 19.30
CA TYR A 203 -0.96 -4.28 20.20
C TYR A 203 -1.59 -2.92 19.90
N ASN A 204 -1.89 -2.16 20.96
CA ASN A 204 -2.48 -0.82 20.87
C ASN A 204 -1.44 0.31 20.81
N GLN A 205 -1.90 1.56 20.76
CA GLN A 205 -1.09 2.78 20.59
C GLN A 205 -0.15 3.10 21.77
N LYS A 206 -0.22 2.31 22.84
CA LYS A 206 0.72 2.34 23.99
C LYS A 206 1.71 1.17 23.96
N GLY A 207 1.78 0.41 22.87
CA GLY A 207 2.59 -0.81 22.76
C GLY A 207 2.12 -1.97 23.63
N LYS A 208 0.91 -1.88 24.22
CA LYS A 208 0.38 -2.92 25.11
C LYS A 208 -0.42 -3.94 24.31
N LYS A 209 -0.25 -5.22 24.66
CA LYS A 209 -1.01 -6.33 24.07
C LYS A 209 -2.51 -6.13 24.32
N ILE A 210 -3.32 -6.51 23.34
CA ILE A 210 -4.79 -6.49 23.39
C ILE A 210 -5.38 -7.87 23.07
N SER A 211 -6.68 -8.03 23.33
CA SER A 211 -7.51 -9.13 22.83
C SER A 211 -7.85 -8.91 21.34
N PRO A 212 -8.12 -9.96 20.55
CA PRO A 212 -8.75 -9.80 19.23
C PRO A 212 -10.10 -9.07 19.29
N SER A 213 -10.84 -9.19 20.40
CA SER A 213 -12.08 -8.44 20.65
C SER A 213 -11.89 -6.93 20.81
N ASP A 214 -10.64 -6.45 20.92
CA ASP A 214 -10.31 -5.03 21.02
C ASP A 214 -9.83 -4.46 19.67
N LEU A 215 -9.84 -5.27 18.60
CA LEU A 215 -9.64 -4.79 17.23
C LEU A 215 -10.86 -3.95 16.79
N PRO A 216 -10.67 -2.83 16.08
CA PRO A 216 -11.80 -1.99 15.67
C PRO A 216 -12.61 -2.60 14.52
N ASP A 217 -13.90 -2.24 14.41
CA ASP A 217 -14.80 -2.81 13.38
C ASP A 217 -14.54 -2.31 11.95
N PHE A 218 -13.79 -1.21 11.78
CA PHE A 218 -13.55 -0.60 10.47
C PHE A 218 -12.13 -0.06 10.32
N ILE A 219 -11.65 0.00 9.07
CA ILE A 219 -10.26 0.35 8.73
C ILE A 219 -9.91 1.84 8.76
N GLY A 220 -10.86 2.75 8.98
CA GLY A 220 -10.63 4.21 8.89
C GLY A 220 -10.01 4.85 10.15
N LEU A 221 -9.49 6.07 10.02
CA LEU A 221 -8.81 6.86 11.07
C LEU A 221 -9.60 7.05 12.36
N LYS A 222 -10.94 7.09 12.30
CA LYS A 222 -11.79 7.22 13.50
C LYS A 222 -11.66 5.99 14.41
N GLN A 223 -11.41 4.83 13.79
CA GLN A 223 -11.33 3.54 14.45
C GLN A 223 -9.89 3.12 14.73
N LEU A 224 -9.00 3.13 13.73
CA LEU A 224 -7.57 2.90 13.93
C LEU A 224 -6.93 4.06 14.72
N LYS A 225 -6.21 3.74 15.81
CA LYS A 225 -5.63 4.78 16.69
C LYS A 225 -4.26 5.25 16.20
N GLU A 226 -3.97 6.54 16.38
CA GLU A 226 -2.69 7.15 16.03
C GLU A 226 -1.56 6.53 16.87
N ASP A 227 -0.55 5.98 16.21
CA ASP A 227 0.73 5.67 16.85
C ASP A 227 1.83 6.61 16.33
N LYS A 228 2.19 7.61 17.17
CA LYS A 228 3.27 8.58 16.90
C LYS A 228 4.60 7.88 16.56
N TYR A 229 4.93 6.80 17.26
CA TYR A 229 6.18 6.06 17.06
C TYR A 229 6.19 5.30 15.73
N LEU A 230 5.01 4.85 15.27
CA LEU A 230 4.86 4.22 13.96
C LEU A 230 5.02 5.25 12.82
N SER A 231 4.60 6.50 13.02
CA SER A 231 4.91 7.59 12.07
C SER A 231 6.41 7.88 11.98
N LEU A 232 7.15 7.85 13.11
CA LEU A 232 8.61 7.97 13.10
C LEU A 232 9.25 6.80 12.33
N ALA A 233 8.91 5.56 12.70
CA ALA A 233 9.44 4.37 12.03
C ALA A 233 9.16 4.36 10.52
N TYR A 234 7.96 4.76 10.06
CA TYR A 234 7.66 4.77 8.62
C TYR A 234 8.49 5.77 7.81
N PHE A 235 8.82 6.94 8.37
CA PHE A 235 9.64 7.92 7.66
C PHE A 235 11.13 7.58 7.69
N LEU A 236 11.58 6.74 8.62
CA LEU A 236 12.99 6.33 8.74
C LEU A 236 13.36 5.08 7.94
N GLN A 237 12.42 4.50 7.20
CA GLN A 237 12.72 3.45 6.23
C GLN A 237 13.50 4.05 5.03
N GLY A 238 14.66 3.49 4.75
CA GLY A 238 15.65 4.05 3.81
C GLY A 238 16.58 5.10 4.43
N ILE A 239 16.52 5.34 5.75
CA ILE A 239 17.35 6.32 6.47
C ILE A 239 18.13 5.68 7.63
N SER A 240 17.48 4.82 8.42
CA SER A 240 18.09 4.14 9.59
C SER A 240 17.92 2.63 9.58
N TYR A 241 17.00 2.14 8.75
CA TYR A 241 16.80 0.74 8.43
C TYR A 241 16.13 0.64 7.04
N ASP A 242 16.09 -0.54 6.43
CA ASP A 242 15.22 -0.80 5.28
C ASP A 242 14.61 -2.21 5.36
N LEU A 243 13.90 -2.65 4.31
CA LEU A 243 13.43 -4.02 4.18
C LEU A 243 14.59 -5.02 4.35
N PRO A 244 14.49 -6.03 5.24
CA PRO A 244 15.52 -7.05 5.42
C PRO A 244 15.92 -7.73 4.10
N GLN A 245 14.99 -7.90 3.17
CA GLN A 245 15.26 -8.50 1.84
C GLN A 245 16.21 -7.69 0.96
N ASN A 246 16.48 -6.43 1.29
CA ASN A 246 17.49 -5.59 0.61
C ASN A 246 18.89 -5.79 1.22
N ASN A 247 19.02 -6.56 2.30
CA ASN A 247 20.25 -6.86 3.03
C ASN A 247 20.53 -8.36 3.04
N THR A 248 21.82 -8.71 3.12
CA THR A 248 22.30 -10.09 3.08
C THR A 248 22.80 -10.54 4.45
N ASP A 249 22.48 -11.77 4.85
CA ASP A 249 23.07 -12.40 6.04
C ASP A 249 24.58 -12.63 5.82
N PRO A 250 25.47 -12.10 6.68
CA PRO A 250 26.91 -12.20 6.48
C PRO A 250 27.44 -13.64 6.60
N ASN A 251 26.68 -14.57 7.16
CA ASN A 251 27.04 -15.98 7.36
C ASN A 251 26.55 -16.84 6.19
N THR A 252 25.26 -16.74 5.82
CA THR A 252 24.66 -17.60 4.78
C THR A 252 24.86 -17.07 3.35
N LYS A 253 25.08 -15.76 3.20
CA LYS A 253 25.11 -15.01 1.93
C LYS A 253 23.78 -14.92 1.19
N GLU A 254 22.67 -15.30 1.83
CA GLU A 254 21.31 -15.11 1.31
C GLU A 254 20.65 -13.82 1.83
N PRO A 255 19.66 -13.25 1.13
CA PRO A 255 18.85 -12.14 1.64
C PRO A 255 18.07 -12.53 2.90
N TYR A 256 17.91 -11.61 3.86
CA TYR A 256 17.06 -11.88 5.02
C TYR A 256 15.57 -12.04 4.60
N PRO A 257 14.78 -12.88 5.30
CA PRO A 257 13.38 -13.11 4.97
C PRO A 257 12.51 -11.86 5.22
N ARG A 258 11.31 -11.83 4.61
CA ARG A 258 10.32 -10.79 4.90
C ARG A 258 9.92 -10.84 6.38
N VAL A 259 10.07 -9.72 7.08
CA VAL A 259 9.56 -9.53 8.45
C VAL A 259 8.14 -8.93 8.41
N PRO A 260 7.13 -9.64 8.95
CA PRO A 260 5.80 -9.09 9.16
C PRO A 260 5.84 -7.89 10.14
N TYR A 261 4.98 -6.89 9.89
CA TYR A 261 4.83 -5.71 10.76
C TYR A 261 6.14 -4.97 11.09
N LEU A 262 7.15 -5.00 10.21
CA LEU A 262 8.50 -4.44 10.45
C LEU A 262 8.52 -3.02 11.09
N ALA A 263 7.78 -2.06 10.52
CA ALA A 263 7.73 -0.69 11.07
C ALA A 263 7.05 -0.59 12.45
N LEU A 264 6.13 -1.52 12.75
CA LEU A 264 5.49 -1.65 14.06
C LEU A 264 6.44 -2.29 15.08
N GLN A 265 7.23 -3.29 14.70
CA GLN A 265 8.31 -3.83 15.54
C GLN A 265 9.33 -2.74 15.91
N TRP A 266 9.74 -1.93 14.93
CA TRP A 266 10.59 -0.75 15.17
C TRP A 266 9.91 0.34 16.02
N SER A 267 8.60 0.57 15.88
CA SER A 267 7.88 1.53 16.75
C SER A 267 7.85 1.12 18.23
N LEU A 268 7.95 -0.18 18.53
CA LEU A 268 8.08 -0.66 19.92
C LEU A 268 9.48 -0.35 20.47
N VAL A 269 10.54 -0.49 19.68
CA VAL A 269 11.90 -0.08 20.08
C VAL A 269 11.97 1.41 20.37
N LEU A 270 11.44 2.26 19.47
CA LEU A 270 11.40 3.70 19.68
C LEU A 270 10.63 4.06 20.96
N ARG A 271 9.50 3.38 21.23
CA ARG A 271 8.71 3.54 22.46
C ARG A 271 9.43 3.12 23.74
N GLU A 272 10.34 2.15 23.64
CA GLU A 272 11.14 1.67 24.77
C GLU A 272 12.41 2.52 25.01
N LYS A 273 12.83 3.36 24.04
CA LYS A 273 14.09 4.13 24.09
C LYS A 273 13.94 5.67 24.04
N MET A 274 12.83 6.23 23.56
CA MET A 274 12.60 7.69 23.49
C MET A 274 11.15 8.09 23.81
N THR A 275 10.93 9.36 24.17
CA THR A 275 9.59 9.91 24.54
C THR A 275 9.09 10.89 23.48
N VAL A 276 7.83 10.76 23.07
CA VAL A 276 7.22 11.60 22.02
C VAL A 276 5.94 12.31 22.48
N ASP A 277 5.60 12.24 23.76
CA ASP A 277 4.32 12.75 24.27
C ASP A 277 4.23 14.28 24.21
N ASP A 278 5.25 14.99 24.70
CA ASP A 278 5.34 16.46 24.67
C ASP A 278 5.63 17.04 23.28
N ILE A 279 6.10 16.22 22.34
CA ILE A 279 6.44 16.65 20.97
C ILE A 279 5.18 17.02 20.20
N ASN A 280 5.11 18.26 19.72
CA ASN A 280 4.01 18.76 18.89
C ASN A 280 4.33 18.51 17.40
N PHE A 281 3.86 17.37 16.89
CA PHE A 281 3.98 16.91 15.48
C PHE A 281 3.37 17.89 14.43
N ASN A 282 2.76 19.00 14.86
CA ASN A 282 2.29 20.08 13.96
C ASN A 282 3.34 21.18 13.77
N ASN A 283 4.43 21.18 14.55
CA ASN A 283 5.62 21.97 14.29
C ASN A 283 6.61 21.09 13.52
N ARG A 284 7.17 21.63 12.43
CA ARG A 284 8.13 20.90 11.61
C ARG A 284 9.46 20.71 12.30
N ASP A 285 9.90 21.68 13.09
CA ASP A 285 11.24 21.67 13.68
C ASP A 285 11.31 20.66 14.84
N GLU A 286 10.26 20.62 15.67
CA GLU A 286 10.08 19.59 16.70
C GLU A 286 9.97 18.18 16.11
N TYR A 287 9.23 18.02 15.00
CA TYR A 287 9.07 16.71 14.37
C TYR A 287 10.33 16.28 13.59
N ALA A 288 11.08 17.21 13.02
CA ALA A 288 12.39 16.95 12.42
C ALA A 288 13.41 16.52 13.49
N ALA A 289 13.42 17.17 14.65
CA ALA A 289 14.25 16.77 15.80
C ALA A 289 13.86 15.36 16.30
N ALA A 290 12.57 15.07 16.43
CA ALA A 290 12.06 13.74 16.80
C ALA A 290 12.47 12.65 15.81
N LEU A 291 12.51 12.96 14.50
CA LEU A 291 12.99 12.05 13.46
C LEU A 291 14.51 11.84 13.54
N ALA A 292 15.29 12.87 13.84
CA ALA A 292 16.74 12.74 14.03
C ALA A 292 17.08 11.90 15.29
N GLU A 293 16.40 12.15 16.41
CA GLU A 293 16.55 11.34 17.64
C GLU A 293 16.16 9.88 17.38
N ALA A 294 15.00 9.63 16.76
CA ALA A 294 14.58 8.29 16.38
C ALA A 294 15.55 7.61 15.42
N ALA A 295 16.14 8.36 14.48
CA ALA A 295 17.13 7.84 13.54
C ALA A 295 18.38 7.33 14.26
N THR A 296 18.92 8.13 15.19
CA THR A 296 20.04 7.76 16.07
C THR A 296 19.69 6.55 16.92
N VAL A 297 18.55 6.56 17.62
CA VAL A 297 18.07 5.44 18.47
C VAL A 297 18.01 4.10 17.72
N MET A 298 17.68 4.11 16.43
CA MET A 298 17.63 2.90 15.59
C MET A 298 19.00 2.41 15.15
N VAL A 299 19.96 3.31 14.86
CA VAL A 299 21.32 2.93 14.43
C VAL A 299 22.28 2.68 15.59
N ASP A 300 21.96 3.15 16.80
CA ASP A 300 22.77 2.93 18.01
C ASP A 300 22.48 1.58 18.70
N MET A 301 21.44 0.84 18.30
CA MET A 301 21.19 -0.52 18.80
C MET A 301 22.40 -1.43 18.55
N ALA A 302 22.66 -2.38 19.45
CA ALA A 302 23.65 -3.41 19.14
C ALA A 302 23.13 -4.29 18.00
N SER A 303 23.98 -4.67 17.04
CA SER A 303 23.54 -5.40 15.84
C SER A 303 22.87 -6.76 16.14
N ASN A 304 23.11 -7.31 17.33
CA ASN A 304 22.53 -8.55 17.87
C ASN A 304 21.37 -8.32 18.87
N GLU A 305 21.00 -7.08 19.16
CA GLU A 305 19.87 -6.72 20.02
C GLU A 305 18.53 -7.03 19.32
N LYS A 306 17.54 -7.56 20.04
CA LYS A 306 16.22 -7.92 19.47
C LYS A 306 15.38 -6.67 19.22
N VAL A 307 14.60 -6.66 18.12
CA VAL A 307 13.74 -5.52 17.75
C VAL A 307 12.27 -5.84 18.05
N GLY A 308 11.65 -5.01 18.88
CA GLY A 308 10.22 -5.06 19.17
C GLY A 308 9.84 -6.29 19.96
N LYS A 309 9.14 -7.23 19.32
CA LYS A 309 8.72 -8.52 19.90
C LYS A 309 9.04 -9.70 18.95
N THR A 310 10.04 -9.54 18.07
CA THR A 310 10.63 -10.66 17.31
C THR A 310 11.80 -11.27 18.09
N ASP A 311 12.18 -12.50 17.72
CA ASP A 311 13.48 -13.09 18.12
C ASP A 311 14.64 -12.67 17.19
N LEU A 312 14.37 -11.82 16.19
CA LEU A 312 15.36 -11.42 15.18
C LEU A 312 16.26 -10.28 15.70
N PRO A 313 17.58 -10.38 15.50
CA PRO A 313 18.52 -9.31 15.83
C PRO A 313 18.35 -8.11 14.89
N ALA A 314 18.74 -6.91 15.34
CA ALA A 314 18.54 -5.67 14.62
C ALA A 314 19.10 -5.67 13.19
N ILE A 315 20.24 -6.35 12.95
CA ILE A 315 20.80 -6.52 11.60
C ILE A 315 19.88 -7.31 10.65
N ALA A 316 19.20 -8.35 11.15
CA ALA A 316 18.19 -9.11 10.40
C ALA A 316 16.84 -8.37 10.28
N MET A 317 16.68 -7.28 11.03
CA MET A 317 15.55 -6.35 10.97
C MET A 317 15.87 -5.12 10.08
N GLY A 318 16.95 -5.23 9.28
CA GLY A 318 17.33 -4.26 8.25
C GLY A 318 18.03 -3.00 8.74
N LYS A 319 18.48 -2.96 10.01
CA LYS A 319 19.19 -1.84 10.64
C LYS A 319 20.43 -1.41 9.84
N PHE A 320 20.64 -0.11 9.71
CA PHE A 320 21.86 0.48 9.14
C PHE A 320 23.00 0.61 10.17
N SER A 321 24.23 0.78 9.69
CA SER A 321 25.41 1.05 10.53
C SER A 321 25.46 2.47 11.08
N GLU A 322 24.89 3.43 10.35
CA GLU A 322 24.81 4.85 10.66
C GLU A 322 23.54 5.44 10.02
N VAL A 323 23.14 6.66 10.40
CA VAL A 323 22.01 7.35 9.76
C VAL A 323 22.44 7.86 8.39
N ASP A 324 21.70 7.54 7.32
CA ASP A 324 21.82 8.26 6.05
C ASP A 324 21.31 9.70 6.24
N SER A 325 22.21 10.54 6.70
CA SER A 325 21.97 11.94 7.04
C SER A 325 21.57 12.75 5.79
N LYS A 326 21.97 12.30 4.59
CA LYS A 326 21.63 12.92 3.32
C LYS A 326 20.20 12.55 2.89
N ALA A 327 19.79 11.30 3.09
CA ALA A 327 18.40 10.88 2.87
C ALA A 327 17.45 11.56 3.89
N LEU A 328 17.89 11.71 5.15
CA LEU A 328 17.18 12.47 6.17
C LEU A 328 17.03 13.96 5.81
N GLU A 329 18.13 14.64 5.47
CA GLU A 329 18.09 16.03 5.01
C GLU A 329 17.20 16.19 3.77
N ALA A 330 17.32 15.32 2.77
CA ALA A 330 16.51 15.35 1.56
C ALA A 330 15.02 15.12 1.85
N MET A 331 14.66 14.27 2.82
CA MET A 331 13.27 14.09 3.25
C MET A 331 12.72 15.34 3.95
N LEU A 332 13.49 15.95 4.86
CA LEU A 332 13.06 17.10 5.66
C LEU A 332 12.97 18.39 4.83
N THR A 333 13.84 18.56 3.83
CA THR A 333 13.89 19.78 2.99
C THR A 333 13.01 19.72 1.73
N SER A 334 12.74 18.53 1.19
CA SER A 334 12.02 18.39 -0.09
C SER A 334 10.51 18.60 0.04
N GLN A 335 9.99 19.61 -0.66
CA GLN A 335 8.53 19.85 -0.82
C GLN A 335 7.78 18.76 -1.61
N ASN A 336 8.47 17.68 -1.98
CA ASN A 336 7.89 16.50 -2.62
C ASN A 336 8.04 15.20 -1.80
N SER A 337 8.61 15.27 -0.58
CA SER A 337 8.71 14.11 0.32
C SER A 337 7.36 13.75 0.95
N GLU A 338 7.21 12.49 1.36
CA GLU A 338 5.98 12.06 2.03
C GLU A 338 5.82 12.68 3.42
N TRP A 339 6.93 12.98 4.11
CA TRP A 339 6.91 13.74 5.36
C TRP A 339 6.44 15.19 5.16
N TYR A 340 6.88 15.87 4.10
CA TYR A 340 6.40 17.21 3.77
C TYR A 340 4.89 17.20 3.49
N TYR A 341 4.42 16.22 2.70
CA TYR A 341 2.99 16.02 2.42
C TYR A 341 2.17 15.75 3.68
N ALA A 342 2.65 14.88 4.56
CA ALA A 342 2.00 14.57 5.83
C ALA A 342 1.92 15.79 6.75
N THR A 343 3.03 16.52 6.92
CA THR A 343 3.08 17.71 7.77
C THR A 343 2.23 18.84 7.23
N GLU A 344 2.20 19.09 5.91
CA GLU A 344 1.25 20.04 5.30
C GLU A 344 -0.19 19.67 5.64
N TYR A 345 -0.58 18.41 5.44
CA TYR A 345 -1.96 18.01 5.69
C TYR A 345 -2.31 18.06 7.19
N ARG A 346 -1.41 17.62 8.08
CA ARG A 346 -1.58 17.71 9.54
C ARG A 346 -1.77 19.17 9.99
N ILE A 347 -0.90 20.08 9.55
CA ILE A 347 -0.96 21.52 9.85
C ILE A 347 -2.27 22.13 9.33
N ASN A 348 -2.65 21.83 8.08
CA ASN A 348 -3.86 22.38 7.47
C ASN A 348 -5.15 21.77 8.07
N LYS A 349 -5.13 20.50 8.52
CA LYS A 349 -6.22 19.86 9.30
C LYS A 349 -6.36 20.52 10.67
N LYS A 350 -5.27 20.79 11.39
CA LYS A 350 -5.28 21.56 12.66
C LYS A 350 -5.82 22.97 12.45
N LYS A 351 -5.35 23.72 11.45
CA LYS A 351 -5.86 25.05 11.11
C LYS A 351 -7.37 25.06 10.85
N LYS A 352 -7.90 24.07 10.10
CA LYS A 352 -9.35 23.94 9.84
C LYS A 352 -10.17 23.56 11.08
N ALA A 353 -9.58 22.90 12.07
CA ALA A 353 -10.24 22.52 13.32
C ALA A 353 -10.20 23.62 14.40
N THR A 354 -9.23 24.55 14.33
CA THR A 354 -9.10 25.65 15.29
C THR A 354 -10.12 26.77 15.03
N PRO A 355 -10.92 27.20 16.03
CA PRO A 355 -11.79 28.36 15.91
C PRO A 355 -11.05 29.63 15.45
N LYS A 356 -11.59 30.35 14.46
CA LYS A 356 -10.93 31.50 13.78
C LYS A 356 -10.36 32.55 14.76
N LYS A 357 -11.09 32.87 15.84
CA LYS A 357 -10.64 33.83 16.86
C LYS A 357 -9.32 33.43 17.52
N LEU A 358 -9.12 32.13 17.79
CA LEU A 358 -7.89 31.61 18.40
C LEU A 358 -6.71 31.63 17.41
N LEU A 359 -6.95 31.44 16.10
CA LEU A 359 -5.94 31.65 15.07
C LEU A 359 -5.50 33.13 15.00
N GLU A 360 -6.47 34.05 14.99
CA GLU A 360 -6.22 35.50 14.98
C GLU A 360 -5.53 36.02 16.26
N GLU A 361 -5.66 35.31 17.38
CA GLU A 361 -4.93 35.59 18.63
C GLU A 361 -3.51 35.00 18.57
N GLN A 362 -3.35 33.74 18.14
CA GLN A 362 -2.05 33.10 17.97
C GLN A 362 -1.13 33.84 16.98
N GLU A 363 -1.66 34.27 15.82
CA GLU A 363 -0.89 35.05 14.84
C GLU A 363 -0.38 36.38 15.39
N LYS A 364 -1.13 37.04 16.28
CA LYS A 364 -0.70 38.29 16.94
C LYS A 364 0.41 38.02 17.94
N THR A 365 0.32 36.93 18.70
CA THR A 365 1.36 36.52 19.66
C THR A 365 2.68 36.17 18.97
N VAL A 366 2.63 35.43 17.86
CA VAL A 366 3.83 35.08 17.07
C VAL A 366 4.50 36.35 16.53
N LYS A 367 3.75 37.22 15.84
CA LYS A 367 4.28 38.48 15.28
C LYS A 367 4.84 39.42 16.36
N GLY A 368 4.23 39.44 17.55
CA GLY A 368 4.76 40.17 18.71
C GLY A 368 6.12 39.62 19.18
N THR A 369 6.22 38.29 19.29
CA THR A 369 7.45 37.59 19.71
C THR A 369 8.59 37.74 18.69
N GLU A 370 8.27 37.69 17.39
CA GLU A 370 9.22 37.94 16.30
C GLU A 370 9.74 39.39 16.35
N SER A 371 8.85 40.38 16.45
CA SER A 371 9.24 41.79 16.56
C SER A 371 10.04 42.12 17.83
N GLN A 372 9.86 41.38 18.93
CA GLN A 372 10.72 41.48 20.11
C GLN A 372 12.12 40.93 19.84
N LYS A 373 12.23 39.72 19.26
CA LYS A 373 13.52 39.09 18.91
C LYS A 373 14.33 39.90 17.89
N GLU A 374 13.68 40.60 16.97
CA GLU A 374 14.37 41.54 16.06
C GLU A 374 14.95 42.75 16.80
N LYS A 375 14.19 43.35 17.74
CA LYS A 375 14.64 44.49 18.54
C LYS A 375 15.75 44.15 19.52
N GLU A 376 15.71 42.95 20.11
CA GLU A 376 16.79 42.45 20.97
C GLU A 376 18.09 42.29 20.17
N LYS A 377 18.03 41.74 18.95
CA LYS A 377 19.19 41.67 18.03
C LYS A 377 19.68 43.05 17.58
N GLU A 378 18.78 43.97 17.27
CA GLU A 378 19.13 45.35 16.91
C GLU A 378 19.82 46.13 18.04
N ASN A 379 19.57 45.77 19.30
CA ASN A 379 20.24 46.38 20.46
C ASN A 379 21.58 45.70 20.75
N GLN A 380 21.65 44.36 20.68
CA GLN A 380 22.90 43.60 20.82
C GLN A 380 23.93 43.86 19.70
N ALA A 381 23.52 44.50 18.60
CA ALA A 381 24.40 44.95 17.53
C ALA A 381 24.85 46.42 17.66
N LYS A 382 24.60 47.06 18.82
CA LYS A 382 24.92 48.48 19.11
C LYS A 382 25.73 48.66 20.41
N GLU A 383 26.14 47.56 21.04
CA GLU A 383 27.16 47.46 22.11
C GLU A 383 28.46 46.86 21.55
#